data_AF-A0A7J6RH42-F1
#
_entry.id   AF-A0A7J6RH42-F1
#
_cell.length_a   1.000
_cell.length_b   1.000
_cell.length_c   1.000
_cell.angle_alpha   90.00
_cell.angle_beta   90.00
_cell.angle_gamma   90.00
#
_symmetry.space_group_name_H-M   'P 1'
#
loop_
_entity.id
_entity.type
_entity.pdbx_description
1 polymer ?
#
loop_
_entity_poly.entity_id
_entity_poly.type
_entity_poly.pdbx_seq_one_letter_code
_entity_poly.pdbx_strand_id
1 'polypeptide(L)'
;MATALLKDFLREETSVPRKGPYTADEDAAIVEYVTRKVAEYMRERKRSSRRRLSLKGDKFWKLAAVELRAAGTVDRPWQGLKEHWKKVLQPELMQS
;
A
#
# COMPACT_ATOMS: atom_id res chain seq x y z
N MET A 1 21.78 -26.99 -21.77
CA MET A 1 21.67 -26.77 -20.30
C MET A 1 21.46 -25.28 -20.01
N ALA A 2 20.33 -24.68 -20.41
CA ALA A 2 20.06 -23.24 -20.26
C ALA A 2 18.74 -22.94 -19.53
N THR A 3 18.02 -23.98 -19.09
CA THR A 3 16.66 -23.87 -18.51
C THR A 3 16.63 -23.86 -16.99
N ALA A 4 17.77 -24.07 -16.31
CA ALA A 4 17.86 -24.03 -14.85
C ALA A 4 18.02 -22.57 -14.35
N LEU A 5 18.89 -21.77 -14.97
CA LEU A 5 19.17 -20.40 -14.56
C LEU A 5 17.95 -19.47 -14.68
N LEU A 6 17.12 -19.66 -15.72
CA LEU A 6 15.87 -18.90 -15.90
C LEU A 6 14.81 -19.24 -14.86
N LYS A 7 14.80 -20.48 -14.34
CA LYS A 7 13.87 -20.89 -13.28
C LYS A 7 14.26 -20.26 -11.95
N ASP A 8 15.54 -20.11 -11.66
CA ASP A 8 16.01 -19.48 -10.43
C ASP A 8 15.77 -17.96 -10.45
N PHE A 9 15.96 -17.30 -11.59
CA PHE A 9 15.66 -15.87 -11.76
C PHE A 9 14.16 -15.55 -11.56
N LEU A 10 13.27 -16.44 -12.03
CA LEU A 10 11.82 -16.32 -11.80
C LEU A 10 11.37 -16.78 -10.39
N ARG A 11 12.25 -17.40 -9.61
CA ARG A 11 11.94 -17.87 -8.24
C ARG A 11 12.29 -16.84 -7.18
N GLU A 12 13.24 -15.94 -7.43
CA GLU A 12 13.57 -14.82 -6.53
C GLU A 12 12.50 -13.72 -6.49
N GLU A 13 11.61 -13.63 -7.48
CA GLU A 13 10.44 -12.74 -7.45
C GLU A 13 9.27 -13.29 -6.61
N THR A 14 9.46 -14.40 -5.90
CA THR A 14 8.64 -14.66 -4.71
C THR A 14 9.21 -13.90 -3.53
N SER A 15 9.17 -12.57 -3.60
CA SER A 15 9.45 -11.72 -2.44
C SER A 15 8.51 -12.13 -1.31
N VAL A 16 9.08 -12.86 -0.35
CA VAL A 16 8.49 -13.03 0.96
C VAL A 16 8.29 -11.61 1.49
N PRO A 17 7.05 -11.21 1.86
CA PRO A 17 6.79 -9.85 2.29
C PRO A 17 7.84 -9.43 3.32
N ARG A 18 8.49 -8.27 3.11
CA ARG A 18 9.58 -7.84 4.01
C ARG A 18 9.06 -7.88 5.45
N LYS A 19 9.77 -8.58 6.33
CA LYS A 19 9.53 -8.63 7.77
C LYS A 19 10.51 -7.66 8.44
N GLY A 20 10.00 -6.72 9.23
CA GLY A 20 10.80 -5.67 9.88
C GLY A 20 10.00 -4.37 10.10
N PRO A 21 10.58 -3.35 10.76
CA PRO A 21 9.96 -2.03 10.88
C PRO A 21 9.73 -1.40 9.50
N TYR A 22 8.77 -0.49 9.41
CA TYR A 22 8.58 0.33 8.22
C TYR A 22 9.72 1.34 8.08
N THR A 23 10.18 1.58 6.85
CA THR A 23 11.16 2.62 6.55
C THR A 23 10.47 3.95 6.28
N ALA A 24 11.21 5.06 6.40
CA ALA A 24 10.69 6.39 6.06
C ALA A 24 10.22 6.48 4.59
N ASP A 25 10.88 5.78 3.67
CA ASP A 25 10.47 5.71 2.26
C ASP A 25 9.15 4.93 2.10
N GLU A 26 8.98 3.83 2.82
CA GLU A 26 7.72 3.08 2.85
C GLU A 26 6.59 3.95 3.43
N ASP A 27 6.88 4.70 4.49
CA ASP A 27 5.94 5.62 5.13
C ASP A 27 5.49 6.73 4.18
N ALA A 28 6.44 7.37 3.50
CA ALA A 28 6.16 8.38 2.49
C ALA A 28 5.29 7.82 1.36
N ALA A 29 5.60 6.63 0.85
CA ALA A 29 4.82 5.97 -0.19
C ALA A 29 3.39 5.64 0.26
N ILE A 30 3.21 5.19 1.50
CA ILE A 30 1.88 4.91 2.06
C ILE A 30 1.08 6.21 2.21
N VAL A 31 1.69 7.26 2.75
CA VAL A 31 1.05 8.57 2.92
C VAL A 31 0.65 9.18 1.59
N GLU A 32 1.54 9.17 0.59
CA GLU A 32 1.26 9.67 -0.74
C GLU A 32 0.09 8.89 -1.37
N TYR A 33 0.13 7.56 -1.29
CA TYR A 33 -0.92 6.70 -1.82
C TYR A 33 -2.29 7.02 -1.22
N VAL A 34 -2.37 7.09 0.11
CA VAL A 34 -3.63 7.38 0.81
C VAL A 34 -4.13 8.77 0.45
N THR A 35 -3.25 9.77 0.47
CA THR A 35 -3.60 11.15 0.14
C THR A 35 -4.13 11.27 -1.30
N ARG A 36 -3.47 10.62 -2.26
CA ARG A 36 -3.91 10.58 -3.66
C ARG A 36 -5.29 9.95 -3.78
N LYS A 37 -5.52 8.77 -3.18
CA LYS A 37 -6.82 8.09 -3.24
C LYS A 37 -7.93 8.86 -2.53
N VAL A 38 -7.63 9.55 -1.43
CA VAL A 38 -8.59 10.45 -0.75
C VAL A 38 -8.94 11.64 -1.64
N ALA A 39 -7.96 12.26 -2.28
CA ALA A 39 -8.19 13.38 -3.21
C ALA A 39 -9.00 12.95 -4.44
N GLU A 40 -8.66 11.81 -5.05
CA GLU A 40 -9.44 11.18 -6.14
C GLU A 40 -10.88 10.95 -5.70
N TYR A 41 -11.07 10.33 -4.53
CA TYR A 41 -12.41 10.10 -3.98
C TYR A 41 -13.20 11.39 -3.75
N MET A 42 -12.57 12.44 -3.20
CA MET A 42 -13.24 13.73 -2.98
C MET A 42 -13.65 14.39 -4.30
N ARG A 43 -12.85 14.23 -5.37
CA ARG A 43 -13.20 14.71 -6.72
C ARG A 43 -14.36 13.91 -7.31
N GLU A 44 -14.36 12.59 -7.17
CA GLU A 44 -15.43 11.71 -7.68
C GLU A 44 -16.74 11.85 -6.91
N ARG A 45 -16.70 12.05 -5.59
CA ARG A 45 -17.89 12.23 -4.76
C ARG A 45 -18.69 13.47 -5.16
N LYS A 46 -18.03 14.52 -5.65
CA LYS A 46 -18.71 15.69 -6.23
C LYS A 46 -19.51 15.34 -7.50
N ARG A 47 -19.15 14.25 -8.19
CA ARG A 47 -19.84 13.75 -9.41
C ARG A 47 -20.86 12.65 -9.12
N SER A 48 -20.69 11.85 -8.06
CA SER A 48 -21.60 10.75 -7.74
C SER A 48 -21.64 10.46 -6.23
N SER A 49 -22.84 10.51 -5.67
CA SER A 49 -23.11 10.34 -4.23
C SER A 49 -23.10 8.88 -3.73
N ARG A 50 -22.78 7.89 -4.58
CA ARG A 50 -23.00 6.46 -4.26
C ARG A 50 -21.83 5.69 -3.65
N ARG A 51 -20.58 6.16 -3.72
CA ARG A 51 -19.44 5.43 -3.13
C ARG A 51 -18.88 6.18 -1.93
N ARG A 52 -18.54 5.46 -0.86
CA ARG A 52 -17.81 5.97 0.31
C ARG A 52 -16.42 5.33 0.32
N LEU A 53 -15.37 6.14 0.22
CA LEU A 53 -14.03 5.64 0.50
C LEU A 53 -13.96 5.30 1.99
N SER A 54 -13.61 4.06 2.28
CA SER A 54 -13.44 3.59 3.65
C SER A 54 -12.01 3.14 3.87
N LEU A 55 -11.21 4.03 4.45
CA LEU A 55 -9.87 3.70 4.96
C LEU A 55 -9.93 2.74 6.16
N LYS A 56 -11.12 2.50 6.73
CA LYS A 56 -11.33 1.46 7.76
C LYS A 56 -11.54 0.07 7.16
N GLY A 57 -11.96 -0.01 5.88
CA GLY A 57 -12.31 -1.25 5.22
C GLY A 57 -11.11 -1.98 4.63
N ASP A 58 -11.15 -3.31 4.67
CA ASP A 58 -10.03 -4.15 4.18
C ASP A 58 -9.85 -4.05 2.67
N LYS A 59 -10.92 -3.77 1.92
CA LYS A 59 -10.86 -3.64 0.46
C LYS A 59 -9.87 -2.56 0.02
N PHE A 60 -9.82 -1.44 0.72
CA PHE A 60 -8.88 -0.36 0.42
C PHE A 60 -7.44 -0.83 0.60
N TRP A 61 -7.11 -1.43 1.74
CA TRP A 61 -5.76 -1.87 2.05
C TRP A 61 -5.30 -3.05 1.20
N LYS A 62 -6.21 -3.95 0.84
CA LYS A 62 -5.93 -5.04 -0.12
C LYS A 62 -5.51 -4.48 -1.47
N LEU A 63 -6.22 -3.46 -1.97
CA LEU A 63 -5.84 -2.77 -3.21
C LEU A 63 -4.53 -2.00 -3.04
N ALA A 64 -4.35 -1.30 -1.92
CA ALA A 64 -3.11 -0.58 -1.62
C ALA A 64 -1.89 -1.49 -1.63
N ALA A 65 -1.97 -2.67 -1.01
CA ALA A 65 -0.88 -3.65 -1.00
C ALA A 65 -0.51 -4.12 -2.41
N VAL A 66 -1.51 -4.33 -3.28
CA VAL A 66 -1.27 -4.74 -4.67
C VAL A 66 -0.63 -3.60 -5.48
N GLU A 67 -1.18 -2.39 -5.38
CA GLU A 67 -0.71 -1.24 -6.15
C GLU A 67 0.69 -0.78 -5.70
N LEU A 68 0.96 -0.75 -4.39
CA LEU A 68 2.27 -0.38 -3.85
C LEU A 68 3.36 -1.42 -4.15
N ARG A 69 3.00 -2.72 -4.12
CA ARG A 69 3.91 -3.79 -4.53
C ARG A 69 4.22 -3.71 -6.02
N ALA A 70 3.21 -3.46 -6.86
CA ALA A 70 3.40 -3.30 -8.30
C ALA A 70 4.26 -2.07 -8.64
N ALA A 71 4.23 -1.03 -7.81
CA ALA A 71 5.11 0.12 -7.92
C ALA A 71 6.54 -0.14 -7.40
N GLY A 72 6.80 -1.28 -6.77
CA GLY A 72 8.09 -1.61 -6.17
C GLY A 72 8.46 -0.78 -4.94
N THR A 73 7.51 -0.02 -4.37
CA THR A 73 7.78 0.91 -3.26
C THR A 73 7.54 0.28 -1.90
N VAL A 74 6.46 -0.49 -1.74
CA VAL A 74 6.12 -1.14 -0.48
C VAL A 74 5.71 -2.58 -0.73
N ASP A 75 6.47 -3.52 -0.17
CA ASP A 75 6.15 -4.95 -0.23
C ASP A 75 5.74 -5.48 1.16
N ARG A 76 4.56 -5.07 1.61
CA ARG A 76 3.99 -5.42 2.92
C ARG A 76 2.57 -5.97 2.77
N PRO A 77 2.14 -6.90 3.66
CA PRO A 77 0.78 -7.39 3.64
C PRO A 77 -0.21 -6.26 4.01
N TRP A 78 -1.41 -6.31 3.43
CA TRP A 78 -2.44 -5.28 3.65
C TRP A 78 -2.81 -5.10 5.13
N GLN A 79 -2.76 -6.16 5.94
CA GLN A 79 -2.99 -6.07 7.38
C GLN A 79 -1.95 -5.17 8.05
N GLY A 80 -0.68 -5.36 7.68
CA GLY A 80 0.43 -4.55 8.16
C GLY A 80 0.25 -3.09 7.76
N LEU A 81 -0.06 -2.83 6.49
CA LEU A 81 -0.29 -1.46 5.99
C LEU A 81 -1.41 -0.76 6.76
N LYS A 82 -2.53 -1.45 6.95
CA LYS A 82 -3.68 -0.95 7.70
C LYS A 82 -3.34 -0.62 9.14
N GLU A 83 -2.65 -1.53 9.82
CA GLU A 83 -2.25 -1.33 11.21
C GLU A 83 -1.24 -0.19 11.36
N HIS A 84 -0.23 -0.15 10.49
CA HIS A 84 0.80 0.88 10.51
C HIS A 84 0.22 2.26 10.25
N TRP A 85 -0.65 2.38 9.25
CA TRP A 85 -1.39 3.62 9.00
C TRP A 85 -2.18 4.07 10.23
N LYS A 86 -2.94 3.16 10.86
CA LYS A 86 -3.80 3.49 11.99
C LYS A 86 -3.00 3.89 13.24
N LYS A 87 -1.87 3.23 13.50
CA LYS A 87 -1.11 3.38 14.75
C LYS A 87 -0.02 4.45 14.68
N VAL A 88 0.56 4.68 13.50
CA VAL A 88 1.74 5.54 13.33
C VAL A 88 1.40 6.73 12.43
N LEU A 89 1.12 6.48 11.15
CA LEU A 89 1.03 7.54 10.15
C LEU A 89 -0.17 8.48 10.34
N GLN A 90 -1.36 7.94 10.66
CA GLN A 90 -2.56 8.76 10.84
C GLN A 90 -2.44 9.72 12.03
N PRO A 91 -2.01 9.28 13.23
CA PRO A 91 -1.76 10.18 14.36
C PRO A 91 -0.75 11.30 14.03
N GLU A 92 0.38 10.97 13.41
CA GLU A 92 1.41 11.96 13.06
C GLU A 92 0.88 13.05 12.12
N LEU A 93 0.07 12.66 11.13
CA LEU A 93 -0.55 13.58 10.19
C LEU A 93 -1.63 14.49 10.81
N MET A 94 -2.21 14.12 11.96
CA MET A 94 -3.22 14.94 12.65
C MET A 94 -2.62 15.88 13.69
N GLN A 95 -1.33 15.73 14.02
CA GLN A 95 -0.61 16.56 14.98
C GLN A 95 0.25 17.66 14.31
N SER A 96 0.41 17.60 12.99
CA SER A 96 1.05 18.64 12.15
C SER A 96 0.01 19.62 11.60
#